data_AF-A0A8C8DT76-F1
#
_entry.id   AF-A0A8C8DT76-F1
#
_cell.length_a   1.000
_cell.length_b   1.000
_cell.length_c   1.000
_cell.angle_alpha   90.00
_cell.angle_beta   90.00
_cell.angle_gamma   90.00
#
_symmetry.space_group_name_H-M   'P 1'
#
loop_
_entity.id
_entity.type
_entity.pdbx_description
1 polymer ?
#
loop_
_entity_poly.entity_id
_entity_poly.type
_entity_poly.pdbx_seq_one_letter_code
_entity_poly.pdbx_strand_id
1 'polypeptide(L)' 'PPLQIVLFMDDNAPPHGARIVTAGLQEVRVPHVERPTDLNPMEHVWDQQKQRLDDSNPTSKSPGRTHREARKEHETHC' A
#
# COMPACT_ATOMS: atom_id res chain seq x y z
N PRO A 1 -4.36 -35.19 4.21
CA PRO A 1 -3.78 -33.86 3.89
C PRO A 1 -3.79 -33.01 5.17
N PRO A 2 -2.78 -32.15 5.43
CA PRO A 2 -2.84 -31.25 6.58
C PRO A 2 -4.04 -30.29 6.43
N LEU A 3 -4.71 -30.01 7.55
CA LEU A 3 -5.76 -28.98 7.59
C LEU A 3 -5.08 -27.62 7.46
N GLN A 4 -5.33 -26.91 6.36
CA GLN A 4 -4.87 -25.54 6.20
C GLN A 4 -5.73 -24.65 7.09
N ILE A 5 -5.14 -24.09 8.14
CA ILE A 5 -5.78 -23.09 8.99
C ILE A 5 -5.60 -21.74 8.31
N VAL A 6 -6.70 -21.10 7.93
CA VAL A 6 -6.71 -19.73 7.41
C VAL A 6 -6.89 -18.79 8.58
N LEU A 7 -6.00 -17.79 8.69
CA LEU A 7 -6.09 -16.73 9.67
C LEU A 7 -6.38 -15.40 8.95
N PHE A 8 -7.34 -14.64 9.46
CA PHE A 8 -7.59 -13.28 9.01
C PHE A 8 -6.78 -12.29 9.84
N MET A 9 -6.06 -11.42 9.15
CA MET A 9 -5.15 -10.47 9.76
C MET A 9 -5.28 -9.14 8.99
N ASP A 10 -5.82 -8.13 9.66
CA ASP A 10 -6.03 -6.77 9.16
C ASP A 10 -5.19 -5.77 9.97
N ASP A 11 -5.36 -4.48 9.69
CA ASP A 11 -4.85 -3.42 10.54
C ASP A 11 -5.80 -3.15 11.71
N ASN A 12 -5.30 -2.52 12.76
CA ASN A 12 -6.10 -2.20 13.93
C ASN A 12 -6.92 -0.91 13.77
N ALA A 13 -7.25 -0.48 12.55
CA ALA A 13 -8.04 0.74 12.40
C ALA A 13 -9.42 0.56 13.09
N PRO A 14 -9.98 1.62 13.71
CA PRO A 14 -11.21 1.52 14.50
C PRO A 14 -12.40 0.83 13.80
N PRO A 15 -12.60 0.94 12.48
CA PRO A 15 -13.65 0.20 11.79
C PRO A 15 -13.52 -1.33 11.87
N HIS A 16 -12.31 -1.89 11.96
CA HIS A 16 -12.08 -3.34 12.04
C HIS A 16 -12.58 -3.94 13.36
N GLY A 17 -12.51 -3.17 14.44
CA GLY A 17 -13.08 -3.55 15.75
C GLY A 17 -14.60 -3.37 15.85
N ALA A 18 -15.27 -2.86 14.81
CA ALA A 18 -16.71 -2.64 14.87
C ALA A 18 -17.47 -3.96 15.01
N ARG A 19 -18.55 -3.93 15.81
CA ARG A 19 -19.40 -5.11 16.09
C ARG A 19 -19.90 -5.84 14.85
N ILE A 20 -20.20 -5.10 13.78
CA ILE A 20 -20.66 -5.68 12.51
C ILE A 20 -19.55 -6.48 11.82
N VAL A 21 -18.30 -6.00 11.88
CA VAL A 21 -17.13 -6.67 11.30
C VAL A 21 -16.79 -7.92 12.11
N THR A 22 -16.73 -7.80 13.43
CA THR A 22 -16.41 -8.94 14.30
C THR A 22 -17.48 -10.03 14.27
N ALA A 23 -18.77 -9.67 14.18
CA ALA A 23 -19.85 -10.64 13.99
C ALA A 23 -19.73 -11.37 12.64
N GLY A 24 -19.39 -10.66 11.56
CA GLY A 24 -19.17 -11.26 10.24
C GLY A 24 -18.00 -12.25 10.23
N LEU A 25 -16.88 -11.93 10.88
CA LEU A 25 -15.73 -12.82 11.00
C LEU A 25 -16.07 -14.12 11.77
N GLN A 26 -16.90 -14.01 12.81
CA GLN A 26 -17.41 -15.19 13.54
C GLN A 26 -18.33 -16.06 12.67
N GLU A 27 -19.19 -15.46 11.85
CA GLU A 27 -20.11 -16.18 10.97
C GLU A 27 -19.37 -17.02 9.94
N VAL A 28 -18.31 -16.48 9.33
CA VAL A 28 -17.48 -17.19 8.35
C VAL A 28 -16.46 -18.14 8.99
N ARG A 29 -16.41 -18.19 10.33
CA ARG A 29 -15.52 -19.06 11.13
C ARG A 29 -14.04 -18.89 10.80
N VAL A 30 -13.62 -17.67 10.46
CA VAL A 30 -12.21 -17.35 10.25
C VAL A 30 -11.66 -16.71 11.53
N PRO A 31 -10.65 -17.33 12.18
CA PRO A 31 -9.99 -16.70 13.32
C PRO A 31 -9.41 -15.34 12.91
N HIS A 32 -9.62 -14.34 13.76
CA HIS A 32 -9.06 -13.00 13.61
C HIS A 32 -7.91 -12.80 14.59
N VAL A 33 -6.79 -12.26 14.11
CA VAL A 33 -5.65 -11.90 14.94
C VAL A 33 -5.43 -10.40 14.86
N GLU A 34 -5.61 -9.73 16.00
CA GLU A 34 -5.21 -8.34 16.21
C GLU A 34 -3.69 -8.25 16.16
N ARG A 35 -3.16 -7.24 15.46
CA ARG A 35 -1.72 -7.06 15.29
C ARG A 35 -1.15 -6.05 16.27
N PRO A 36 0.18 -5.99 16.47
CA PRO A 36 0.84 -4.78 16.95
C PRO A 36 0.86 -3.70 15.85
N THR A 37 0.82 -2.43 16.24
CA THR A 37 0.36 -1.26 15.46
C THR A 37 1.22 -0.83 14.24
N ASP A 38 2.27 -1.53 13.86
CA ASP A 38 3.36 -0.91 13.10
C ASP A 38 4.00 -1.75 11.99
N LEU A 39 3.47 -2.93 11.67
CA LEU A 39 3.85 -3.65 10.44
C LEU A 39 2.62 -4.27 9.80
N ASN A 40 2.06 -3.70 8.73
CA ASN A 40 1.09 -4.37 7.87
C ASN A 40 1.83 -4.91 6.62
N PRO A 41 1.90 -6.23 6.37
CA PRO A 41 2.50 -6.83 5.18
C PRO A 41 1.93 -6.26 3.88
N MET A 42 0.74 -5.68 3.95
CA MET A 42 0.12 -5.02 2.81
C MET A 42 0.86 -3.74 2.40
N GLU A 43 1.46 -2.99 3.32
CA GLU A 43 2.32 -1.84 2.98
C GLU A 43 3.45 -2.27 2.04
N HIS A 44 4.08 -3.41 2.34
CA HIS A 44 5.14 -3.96 1.50
C HIS A 44 4.62 -4.37 0.10
N VAL A 45 3.42 -4.95 0.03
CA VAL A 45 2.77 -5.26 -1.25
C VAL A 45 2.46 -3.99 -2.04
N TRP A 46 1.99 -2.93 -1.38
CA TRP A 46 1.75 -1.63 -2.00
C TRP A 46 3.04 -0.98 -2.52
N ASP A 47 4.15 -1.07 -1.79
CA ASP A 47 5.45 -0.59 -2.24
C ASP A 47 5.95 -1.32 -3.48
N GLN A 48 5.84 -2.65 -3.50
CA GLN A 48 6.17 -3.43 -4.69
C GLN A 48 5.26 -3.07 -5.88
N GLN A 49 3.98 -2.82 -5.62
CA GLN A 49 3.04 -2.43 -6.66
C GLN A 49 3.39 -1.04 -7.23
N LYS A 50 3.68 -0.06 -6.37
CA LYS A 50 4.16 1.27 -6.77
C LYS A 50 5.43 1.16 -7.61
N GLN A 51 6.43 0.39 -7.17
CA GLN A 51 7.67 0.17 -7.91
C GLN A 51 7.42 -0.41 -9.32
N ARG A 52 6.53 -1.40 -9.43
CA ARG A 52 6.18 -1.99 -10.74
C ARG A 52 5.48 -0.99 -11.65
N LEU A 53 4.62 -0.13 -11.11
CA LEU A 53 3.96 0.93 -11.88
C LEU A 53 4.97 1.97 -12.37
N ASP A 54 5.89 2.37 -11.50
CA ASP A 54 6.96 3.32 -11.84
C ASP A 54 7.91 2.76 -12.90
N ASP A 55 8.27 1.48 -12.80
CA ASP A 55 9.10 0.79 -13.80
C ASP A 55 8.40 0.56 -15.14
N SER A 56 7.07 0.42 -15.13
CA SER A 56 6.24 0.24 -16.32
C SER A 56 5.92 1.57 -17.01
N ASN A 57 6.23 2.71 -16.39
CA ASN A 57 6.06 4.03 -16.99
C ASN A 57 7.35 4.45 -17.74
N PRO A 58 7.37 4.45 -19.08
CA PRO A 58 8.56 4.84 -19.85
C PRO A 58 8.95 6.32 -19.67
N THR A 59 8.05 7.16 -19.13
CA THR A 59 8.32 8.58 -18.86
C THR A 59 8.87 8.86 -17.46
N SER A 60 8.84 7.88 -16.53
CA SER A 60 9.39 8.05 -15.17
C SER A 60 10.93 8.00 -15.13
N LYS A 61 11.56 7.39 -16.14
CA LYS A 61 13.01 7.20 -16.24
C LYS A 61 13.74 8.35 -16.91
N SER A 62 13.07 9.46 -17.23
CA SER A 62 13.78 10.67 -17.63
C SER A 62 14.49 11.25 -16.40
N PRO A 63 15.83 11.47 -16.42
CA PRO A 63 16.48 12.26 -15.39
C PRO A 63 15.79 13.62 -15.40
N GLY A 64 15.09 13.95 -14.33
CA GLY A 64 14.31 15.18 -14.25
C GLY A 64 15.22 16.37 -14.52
N ARG A 65 14.97 17.09 -15.63
CA ARG A 65 15.46 18.46 -15.78
C ARG A 65 14.84 19.23 -14.63
N THR A 66 15.66 19.71 -13.71
CA THR A 66 15.15 20.35 -12.49
C THR A 66 14.32 21.58 -12.86
N HIS A 67 13.28 21.89 -12.10
CA HIS A 67 12.46 23.11 -12.29
C HIS A 67 13.32 24.41 -12.32
N ARG A 68 14.56 24.32 -11.80
CA ARG A 68 15.59 25.36 -11.82
C ARG A 68 16.22 25.59 -13.21
N GLU A 69 16.34 24.55 -14.04
CA GLU A 69 16.80 24.67 -15.43
C GLU A 69 15.72 25.25 -16.34
N ALA A 70 14.47 24.83 -16.18
CA ALA A 70 13.35 25.36 -16.96
C ALA A 70 13.17 26.88 -16.76
N ARG A 71 13.46 27.40 -15.56
CA ARG A 71 13.43 28.85 -15.28
C ARG A 71 14.56 29.61 -16.00
N LYS A 72 15.72 29.00 -16.22
CA LYS A 72 16.83 29.67 -16.94
C LYS A 72 16.56 29.78 -18.43
N GLU A 73 15.92 28.79 -19.04
CA GLU A 73 15.60 28.79 -20.48
C GLU A 73 14.65 29.94 -20.86
N HIS A 74 13.71 30.31 -19.98
CA HIS A 74 12.80 31.45 -20.18
C HIS A 74 13.45 32.82 -19.97
N GLU A 75 14.61 32.90 -19.30
CA GLU A 75 15.33 34.15 -19.04
C GLU A 75 16.42 34.42 -20.09
N THR A 76 16.85 33.40 -20.83
CA THR A 76 17.79 33.54 -21.96
C THR A 76 17.13 33.83 -23.31
N HIS A 77 15.80 33.93 -23.34
CA HIS A 77 15.02 34.23 -24.57
C HIS A 77 14.29 35.58 -24.50
N CYS A 78 14.71 36.48 -23.60
CA CYS A 78 14.45 37.92 -23.71
C CYS A 78 15.73 38.66 -24.06
#